data_AF-A0A932BHM6-F1
#
_entry.id   AF-A0A932BHM6-F1
#
_cell.length_a   1.000
_cell.length_b   1.000
_cell.length_c   1.000
_cell.angle_alpha   90.00
_cell.angle_beta   90.00
_cell.angle_gamma   90.00
#
_symmetry.space_group_name_H-M   'P 1'
#
loop_
_entity.id
_entity.type
_entity.pdbx_description
1 polymer ?
#
loop_
_entity_poly.entity_id
_entity_poly.type
_entity_poly.pdbx_seq_one_letter_code
_entity_poly.pdbx_strand_id
1 'polypeptide(L)'
;MTTATLVPPLSPILRGLLLACVLAAPMAHGQTVRAVTETTPYTYQKGERVEGTATEVVEKTLQAAGQTDYQVRLYPWARAYDMALKEPNVLIFLIARTPARETQFK
;
A
#
# COMPACT_ATOMS: atom_id res chain seq x y z
N MET A 1 -40.74 -16.37 -35.36
CA MET A 1 -39.72 -17.35 -34.94
C MET A 1 -38.96 -16.75 -33.76
N THR A 2 -39.27 -17.17 -32.54
CA THR A 2 -38.73 -16.59 -31.30
C THR A 2 -38.08 -17.74 -30.52
N THR A 3 -36.76 -17.74 -30.41
CA THR A 3 -36.01 -18.71 -29.61
C THR A 3 -35.90 -18.20 -28.18
N ALA A 4 -36.57 -18.88 -27.24
CA ALA A 4 -36.43 -18.63 -25.81
C ALA A 4 -35.16 -19.31 -25.27
N THR A 5 -34.25 -18.53 -24.70
CA THR A 5 -33.04 -19.01 -24.01
C THR A 5 -33.40 -19.51 -22.61
N LEU A 6 -33.54 -20.84 -22.46
CA LEU A 6 -33.77 -21.47 -21.16
C LEU A 6 -32.42 -21.70 -20.45
N VAL A 7 -32.04 -20.77 -19.56
CA VAL A 7 -30.94 -21.00 -18.62
C VAL A 7 -31.46 -21.96 -17.53
N PRO A 8 -30.89 -23.17 -17.36
CA PRO A 8 -31.40 -24.14 -16.41
C PRO A 8 -31.20 -23.67 -14.95
N PRO A 9 -32.12 -24.01 -14.02
CA PRO A 9 -32.02 -23.57 -12.63
C PRO A 9 -30.84 -24.26 -11.92
N LEU A 10 -29.94 -23.44 -11.36
CA LEU A 10 -28.78 -23.88 -10.59
C LEU A 10 -29.23 -24.63 -9.31
N SER A 11 -28.59 -25.77 -8.99
CA SER A 11 -28.97 -26.63 -7.86
C SER A 11 -28.86 -25.91 -6.50
N PRO A 12 -29.71 -26.24 -5.51
CA PRO A 12 -29.68 -25.59 -4.19
C PRO A 12 -28.36 -25.81 -3.45
N ILE A 13 -27.67 -26.94 -3.73
CA ILE A 13 -26.34 -27.25 -3.19
C ILE A 13 -25.30 -26.30 -3.76
N LEU A 14 -25.34 -26.01 -5.07
CA LEU A 14 -24.41 -25.08 -5.70
C LEU A 14 -24.66 -23.63 -5.24
N ARG A 15 -25.91 -23.26 -4.96
CA ARG A 15 -26.26 -21.98 -4.32
C ARG A 15 -25.73 -21.89 -2.88
N GLY A 16 -25.88 -22.95 -2.09
CA GLY A 16 -25.36 -23.00 -0.72
C GLY A 16 -23.84 -22.89 -0.69
N LEU A 17 -23.15 -23.57 -1.61
CA LEU A 17 -21.69 -23.52 -1.74
C LEU A 17 -21.21 -22.12 -2.16
N LEU A 18 -21.88 -21.48 -3.12
CA LEU A 18 -21.56 -20.11 -3.54
C LEU A 18 -21.75 -19.10 -2.40
N LEU A 19 -22.82 -19.23 -1.61
CA LEU A 19 -23.08 -18.35 -0.47
C LEU A 19 -22.04 -18.53 0.65
N ALA A 20 -21.63 -19.78 0.91
CA ALA A 20 -20.56 -20.09 1.87
C ALA A 20 -19.20 -19.51 1.43
N CYS A 21 -18.86 -19.57 0.14
CA CYS A 21 -17.64 -18.98 -0.40
C CYS A 21 -17.60 -17.45 -0.29
N VAL A 22 -18.76 -16.77 -0.45
CA VAL A 22 -18.86 -15.31 -0.31
C VAL A 22 -18.67 -14.88 1.15
N LEU A 23 -19.23 -15.65 2.10
CA LEU A 23 -19.10 -15.37 3.54
C LEU A 23 -17.70 -15.69 4.09
N ALA A 24 -16.96 -16.61 3.46
CA ALA A 24 -15.61 -16.99 3.85
C ALA A 24 -14.50 -16.17 3.16
N ALA A 25 -14.85 -15.13 2.40
CA ALA A 25 -13.86 -14.30 1.75
C ALA A 25 -12.98 -13.61 2.81
N PRO A 26 -11.64 -13.78 2.78
CA PRO A 26 -10.76 -13.09 3.71
C PRO A 26 -10.91 -11.59 3.50
N MET A 27 -11.16 -10.86 4.59
CA MET A 27 -11.09 -9.40 4.57
C MET A 27 -9.64 -9.01 4.28
N ALA A 28 -9.37 -8.58 3.05
CA ALA A 28 -8.09 -8.00 2.68
C ALA A 28 -7.88 -6.72 3.50
N HIS A 29 -7.12 -6.83 4.59
CA HIS A 29 -6.60 -5.67 5.30
C HIS A 29 -5.39 -5.16 4.51
N GLY A 30 -5.41 -3.88 4.14
CA GLY A 30 -4.23 -3.22 3.59
C GLY A 30 -3.08 -3.36 4.58
N GLN A 31 -1.91 -3.79 4.12
CA GLN A 31 -0.74 -3.93 4.99
C GLN A 31 -0.23 -2.55 5.39
N THR A 32 0.22 -2.41 6.64
CA THR A 32 0.79 -1.15 7.15
C THR A 32 1.96 -0.71 6.27
N VAL A 33 1.90 0.52 5.75
CA VAL A 33 3.01 1.08 4.97
C VAL A 33 4.04 1.70 5.91
N ARG A 34 5.30 1.29 5.80
CA ARG A 34 6.41 1.99 6.45
C ARG A 34 7.01 3.01 5.50
N ALA A 35 6.69 4.28 5.72
CA ALA A 35 7.31 5.39 5.02
C ALA A 35 8.67 5.71 5.68
N VAL A 36 9.75 5.58 4.91
CA VAL A 36 11.12 5.76 5.39
C VAL A 36 11.82 6.88 4.63
N THR A 37 12.65 7.64 5.35
CA THR A 37 13.49 8.70 4.78
C THR A 37 14.70 8.95 5.67
N GLU A 38 15.54 9.90 5.29
CA GLU A 38 16.68 10.37 6.10
C GLU A 38 16.40 11.73 6.75
N THR A 39 17.23 12.13 7.70
CA THR A 39 17.16 13.48 8.28
C THR A 39 17.69 14.52 7.28
N THR A 40 16.85 15.48 6.93
CA THR A 40 17.18 16.60 6.03
C THR A 40 16.56 17.90 6.55
N PRO A 41 16.82 19.07 5.93
CA PRO A 41 16.07 20.29 6.22
C PRO A 41 14.55 20.17 6.00
N TYR A 42 14.09 19.16 5.25
CA TYR A 42 12.68 18.94 4.91
C TYR A 42 12.04 17.76 5.66
N THR A 43 12.83 17.01 6.43
CA THR A 43 12.44 15.81 7.19
C THR A 43 13.24 15.73 8.49
N TYR A 44 12.60 15.90 9.64
CA TYR A 44 13.30 15.90 10.92
C TYR A 44 12.45 15.36 12.05
N GLN A 45 13.11 14.84 13.08
CA GLN A 45 12.42 14.38 14.29
C GLN A 45 11.98 15.57 15.12
N LYS A 46 10.71 15.61 15.53
CA LYS A 46 10.20 16.56 16.51
C LYS A 46 9.33 15.83 17.52
N GLY A 47 9.84 15.69 18.74
CA GLY A 47 9.25 14.79 19.73
C GLY A 47 9.24 13.36 19.22
N GLU A 48 8.08 12.72 19.21
CA GLU A 48 7.90 11.33 18.75
C GLU A 48 7.56 11.20 17.26
N ARG A 49 7.36 12.32 16.56
CA ARG A 49 6.95 12.32 15.15
C ARG A 49 8.08 12.80 14.24
N VAL A 50 8.03 12.33 13.00
CA VAL A 50 8.78 12.93 11.90
C VAL A 50 7.93 14.07 11.35
N GLU A 51 8.51 15.26 11.24
CA GLU A 51 7.89 16.46 10.67
C GLU A 51 8.69 16.96 9.46
N GLY A 52 8.21 18.04 8.84
CA GLY A 52 8.85 18.70 7.71
C GLY A 52 8.00 18.63 6.43
N THR A 53 8.28 19.52 5.49
CA THR A 53 7.44 19.72 4.30
C THR A 53 7.34 18.48 3.42
N ALA A 54 8.41 17.69 3.31
CA ALA A 54 8.36 16.44 2.55
C ALA A 54 7.56 15.36 3.28
N THR A 55 7.59 15.34 4.62
CA THR A 55 6.74 14.47 5.43
C THR A 55 5.26 14.80 5.23
N GLU A 56 4.90 16.08 5.23
CA GLU A 56 3.51 16.50 4.96
C GLU A 56 3.02 16.07 3.58
N VAL A 57 3.89 16.17 2.56
CA VAL A 57 3.54 15.73 1.20
C VAL A 57 3.26 14.24 1.17
N VAL A 58 4.15 13.40 1.72
CA VAL A 58 3.95 11.94 1.68
C VAL A 58 2.74 11.50 2.51
N GLU A 59 2.51 12.11 3.68
CA GLU A 59 1.35 11.82 4.51
C GLU A 59 0.03 12.15 3.78
N LYS A 60 -0.04 13.33 3.12
CA LYS A 60 -1.20 13.72 2.31
C LYS A 60 -1.39 12.82 1.10
N THR A 61 -0.31 12.39 0.44
CA THR A 61 -0.37 11.45 -0.69
C THR A 61 -0.92 10.09 -0.25
N LEU A 62 -0.43 9.55 0.88
CA LEU A 62 -0.94 8.29 1.43
C LEU A 62 -2.41 8.38 1.81
N GLN A 63 -2.81 9.47 2.48
CA GLN A 63 -4.22 9.73 2.83
C GLN A 63 -5.12 9.83 1.60
N ALA A 64 -4.70 10.56 0.57
CA ALA A 64 -5.45 10.69 -0.69
C ALA A 64 -5.58 9.35 -1.44
N ALA A 65 -4.60 8.45 -1.28
CA ALA A 65 -4.67 7.09 -1.80
C ALA A 65 -5.52 6.13 -0.94
N GLY A 66 -6.13 6.61 0.15
CA GLY A 66 -6.90 5.79 1.09
C GLY A 66 -6.03 4.93 2.01
N GLN A 67 -4.70 5.11 2.00
CA GLN A 67 -3.80 4.43 2.92
C GLN A 67 -3.75 5.20 4.24
N THR A 68 -4.54 4.77 5.21
CA THR A 68 -4.62 5.37 6.54
C THR A 68 -3.72 4.67 7.56
N ASP A 69 -3.34 3.42 7.31
CA ASP A 69 -2.42 2.66 8.16
C ASP A 69 -0.98 2.78 7.65
N TYR A 70 -0.24 3.73 8.21
CA TYR A 70 1.17 3.93 7.90
C TYR A 70 1.98 4.43 9.09
N GLN A 71 3.30 4.26 9.02
CA GLN A 71 4.25 4.82 9.97
C GLN A 71 5.37 5.55 9.24
N VAL A 72 5.70 6.75 9.68
CA VAL A 72 6.86 7.51 9.18
C VAL A 72 8.03 7.36 10.14
N ARG A 73 9.22 7.04 9.60
CA ARG A 73 10.45 6.82 10.38
C ARG A 73 11.69 7.36 9.66
N LEU A 74 12.66 7.83 10.45
CA LEU A 74 13.96 8.27 9.98
C LEU A 74 15.00 7.16 10.12
N TYR A 75 15.81 6.97 9.08
CA TYR A 75 16.95 6.05 9.06
C TYR A 75 18.14 6.69 8.34
N PRO A 76 19.38 6.22 8.57
CA PRO A 76 20.49 6.55 7.68
C PRO A 76 20.12 6.21 6.23
N TRP A 77 20.46 7.09 5.28
CA TRP A 77 20.00 6.99 3.89
C TRP A 77 20.18 5.60 3.27
N ALA A 78 21.37 5.00 3.43
CA ALA A 78 21.68 3.69 2.89
C ALA A 78 20.74 2.60 3.44
N ARG A 79 20.33 2.70 4.71
CA ARG A 79 19.38 1.76 5.32
C ARG A 79 17.97 1.99 4.79
N ALA A 80 17.50 3.24 4.72
CA ALA A 80 16.18 3.54 4.17
C ALA A 80 16.03 3.00 2.74
N TYR A 81 17.07 3.20 1.92
CA TYR A 81 17.12 2.72 0.54
C TYR A 81 17.13 1.19 0.47
N ASP A 82 17.97 0.53 1.27
CA ASP A 82 18.05 -0.93 1.31
C ASP A 82 16.73 -1.58 1.74
N MET A 83 16.09 -1.02 2.78
CA MET A 83 14.78 -1.47 3.25
C MET A 83 13.73 -1.34 2.15
N ALA A 84 13.68 -0.22 1.42
CA ALA A 84 12.70 -0.02 0.36
C ALA A 84 12.89 -0.94 -0.86
N LEU A 85 14.10 -1.45 -1.09
CA LEU A 85 14.35 -2.42 -2.15
C LEU A 85 14.03 -3.86 -1.74
N LYS A 86 14.21 -4.20 -0.46
CA LYS A 86 14.23 -5.59 0.01
C LYS A 86 13.03 -5.99 0.85
N GLU A 87 12.42 -5.05 1.55
CA GLU A 87 11.33 -5.33 2.46
C GLU A 87 9.97 -5.01 1.84
N PRO A 88 8.95 -5.84 2.09
CA PRO A 88 7.61 -5.54 1.61
C PRO A 88 7.01 -4.34 2.36
N ASN A 89 6.17 -3.57 1.66
CA ASN A 89 5.42 -2.40 2.18
C ASN A 89 6.30 -1.30 2.78
N VAL A 90 7.51 -1.14 2.26
CA VAL A 90 8.37 -0.01 2.60
C VAL A 90 8.34 1.00 1.47
N LEU A 91 7.93 2.22 1.78
CA LEU A 91 7.92 3.35 0.86
C LEU A 91 9.07 4.29 1.23
N ILE A 92 10.01 4.49 0.33
CA ILE A 92 11.03 5.54 0.49
C ILE A 92 10.56 6.84 -0.15
N PHE A 93 10.76 7.96 0.54
CA PHE A 93 10.41 9.28 0.03
C PHE A 93 11.52 10.31 0.24
N LEU A 94 11.38 11.46 -0.44
CA LEU A 94 12.40 12.50 -0.54
C LEU A 94 13.72 11.97 -1.10
N ILE A 95 13.66 11.23 -2.20
CA ILE A 95 14.84 10.74 -2.93
C ILE A 95 14.84 11.21 -4.38
N ALA A 96 16.03 11.35 -4.95
CA ALA A 96 16.17 11.66 -6.36
C ALA A 96 15.70 10.50 -7.23
N ARG A 97 14.74 10.78 -8.11
CA ARG A 97 14.31 9.90 -9.20
C ARG A 97 15.36 9.94 -10.31
N THR A 98 15.91 8.79 -10.67
CA THR A 98 16.92 8.67 -11.73
C THR A 98 16.64 7.41 -12.56
N PRO A 99 16.99 7.39 -13.86
CA PRO A 99 16.77 6.22 -14.70
C PRO A 99 17.36 4.92 -14.13
N ALA A 100 18.56 5.01 -13.52
CA ALA A 100 19.24 3.86 -12.93
C ALA A 100 18.53 3.28 -11.69
N ARG A 101 17.77 4.09 -10.95
CA ARG A 101 17.02 3.65 -9.76
C ARG A 101 15.61 3.22 -10.08
N GLU A 102 14.98 3.83 -11.09
CA GLU A 102 13.59 3.56 -11.46
C GLU A 102 13.34 2.07 -11.68
N THR A 103 14.29 1.39 -12.33
CA THR A 103 14.20 -0.05 -12.66
C THR A 103 14.39 -0.98 -11.45
N GLN A 104 14.76 -0.44 -10.28
CA GLN A 104 15.01 -1.21 -9.07
C GLN A 104 13.78 -1.29 -8.16
N PHE A 105 12.82 -0.39 -8.32
CA PHE A 105 11.57 -0.37 -7.57
C PHE A 105 10.47 -1.07 -8.38
N LYS A 106 9.54 -1.74 -7.68
CA LYS A 106 8.44 -2.51 -8.26
C LYS A 106 7.11 -1.79 -8.12
#